data_AF-K6G4E1-F1
#
_entry.id   AF-K6G4E1-F1
#
_cell.length_a   1.000
_cell.length_b   1.000
_cell.length_c   1.000
_cell.angle_alpha   90.00
_cell.angle_beta   90.00
_cell.angle_gamma   90.00
#
_symmetry.space_group_name_H-M   'P 1'
#
loop_
_entity.id
_entity.type
_entity.pdbx_description
1 polymer ?
#
loop_
_entity_poly.entity_id
_entity_poly.type
_entity_poly.pdbx_seq_one_letter_code
_entity_poly.pdbx_strand_id
1 'polypeptide(L)'
;EAYNIEAEYGRKLDAYDETIVLDGQEVVVNILRVGRLGMFFQTKDERQTGYYDNELGSWEELPGSYRIQVRDGIRMAQKLAPMDIMMLPVVYRGDAS
;
A
#
# COMPACT_ATOMS: atom_id res chain seq x y z
N GLU A 1 -9.34 -33.27 -3.51
CA GLU A 1 -8.71 -32.01 -3.97
C GLU A 1 -9.48 -30.83 -3.39
N ALA A 2 -9.20 -30.53 -2.13
CA ALA A 2 -9.89 -29.49 -1.35
C ALA A 2 -8.88 -28.82 -0.40
N TYR A 3 -7.68 -28.51 -0.92
CA TYR A 3 -6.58 -28.01 -0.09
C TYR A 3 -5.92 -26.72 -0.60
N ASN A 4 -6.37 -26.17 -1.73
CA ASN A 4 -5.71 -25.01 -2.35
C ASN A 4 -6.50 -23.70 -2.24
N ILE A 5 -7.66 -23.68 -1.56
CA ILE A 5 -8.50 -22.48 -1.51
C ILE A 5 -8.26 -21.67 -0.21
N GLU A 6 -7.85 -22.28 0.91
CA GLU A 6 -7.66 -21.54 2.17
C GLU A 6 -6.32 -20.80 2.28
N ALA A 7 -5.29 -21.16 1.49
CA ALA A 7 -3.98 -20.50 1.52
C ALA A 7 -3.91 -19.20 0.68
N GLU A 8 -4.87 -18.94 -0.22
CA GLU A 8 -4.83 -17.81 -1.16
C GLU A 8 -5.43 -16.50 -0.60
N TYR A 9 -6.18 -16.55 0.50
CA TYR A 9 -6.84 -15.36 1.07
C TYR A 9 -5.95 -14.48 1.97
N GLY A 10 -4.69 -14.90 2.18
CA GLY A 10 -3.73 -14.19 3.05
C GLY A 10 -2.76 -13.26 2.33
N ARG A 11 -2.56 -13.39 1.00
CA ARG A 11 -1.47 -12.76 0.24
C ARG A 11 -1.98 -12.10 -1.06
N LYS A 12 -3.04 -11.31 -0.98
CA LYS A 12 -3.53 -10.56 -2.16
C LYS A 12 -2.84 -9.21 -2.23
N LEU A 13 -2.14 -8.97 -3.33
CA LEU A 13 -1.70 -7.64 -3.75
C LEU A 13 -2.81 -7.07 -4.62
N ASP A 14 -3.32 -5.89 -4.26
CA ASP A 14 -4.41 -5.24 -4.98
C ASP A 14 -4.08 -3.75 -5.16
N ALA A 15 -4.58 -3.15 -6.24
CA ALA A 15 -4.43 -1.73 -6.46
C ALA A 15 -5.64 -1.14 -7.18
N TYR A 16 -6.08 0.02 -6.69
CA TYR A 16 -7.28 0.70 -7.15
C TYR A 16 -7.17 2.20 -6.89
N ASP A 17 -8.07 2.99 -7.47
CA ASP A 17 -8.13 4.42 -7.26
C ASP A 17 -9.04 4.77 -6.09
N GLU A 18 -8.61 5.71 -5.25
CA GLU A 18 -9.40 6.21 -4.13
C GLU A 18 -9.22 7.73 -4.01
N THR A 19 -10.28 8.43 -3.58
CA THR A 19 -10.18 9.84 -3.17
C THR A 19 -9.90 9.88 -1.68
N ILE A 20 -8.75 10.45 -1.30
CA ILE A 20 -8.34 10.61 0.09
C ILE A 20 -8.12 12.09 0.41
N VAL A 21 -8.11 12.44 1.70
CA VAL A 21 -7.78 13.80 2.13
C VAL A 21 -6.28 13.88 2.45
N LEU A 22 -5.55 14.72 1.73
CA LEU A 22 -4.15 15.07 1.98
C LEU A 22 -4.05 16.58 2.18
N ASP A 23 -3.39 17.02 3.25
CA ASP A 23 -3.25 18.45 3.59
C ASP A 23 -4.57 19.24 3.57
N GLY A 24 -5.68 18.58 3.92
CA GLY A 24 -7.03 19.16 3.92
C GLY A 24 -7.70 19.28 2.54
N GLN A 25 -7.12 18.69 1.49
CA GLN A 25 -7.67 18.66 0.14
C GLN A 25 -8.02 17.24 -0.30
N GLU A 26 -9.12 17.09 -1.03
CA GLU A 26 -9.46 15.82 -1.68
C GLU A 26 -8.55 15.58 -2.89
N VAL A 27 -7.84 14.45 -2.87
CA VAL A 27 -6.90 14.06 -3.92
C VAL A 27 -7.20 12.62 -4.34
N VAL A 28 -7.31 12.41 -5.66
CA VAL A 28 -7.39 11.05 -6.22
C VAL A 28 -6.00 10.45 -6.25
N VAL A 29 -5.85 9.28 -5.62
CA VAL A 29 -4.58 8.56 -5.49
C VAL A 29 -4.73 7.13 -5.99
N ASN A 30 -3.60 6.49 -6.28
CA ASN A 30 -3.54 5.04 -6.42
C ASN A 30 -3.32 4.44 -5.03
N ILE A 31 -4.14 3.48 -4.64
CA ILE A 31 -3.95 2.68 -3.42
C ILE A 31 -3.27 1.37 -3.80
N LEU A 32 -2.29 0.98 -3.00
CA LEU A 32 -1.69 -0.34 -2.97
C LEU A 32 -2.10 -1.04 -1.68
N ARG A 33 -2.84 -2.13 -1.78
CA ARG A 33 -3.16 -2.98 -0.64
C ARG A 33 -2.30 -4.22 -0.65
N VAL A 34 -1.55 -4.42 0.42
CA VAL A 34 -0.67 -5.58 0.62
C VAL A 34 -1.32 -6.51 1.65
N GLY A 35 -2.27 -7.34 1.19
CA GLY A 35 -2.99 -8.29 2.03
C GLY A 35 -3.55 -7.65 3.31
N ARG A 36 -3.10 -8.16 4.47
CA ARG A 36 -3.38 -7.60 5.81
C ARG A 36 -2.20 -6.83 6.39
N LEU A 37 -1.10 -6.69 5.65
CA LEU A 37 0.13 -6.06 6.14
C LEU A 37 0.05 -4.54 6.14
N GLY A 38 -0.68 -3.96 5.19
CA GLY A 38 -0.86 -2.52 5.13
C GLY A 38 -1.48 -2.04 3.83
N MET A 39 -1.82 -0.76 3.84
CA MET A 39 -2.24 -0.01 2.67
C MET A 39 -1.29 1.15 2.47
N PHE A 40 -1.00 1.45 1.22
CA PHE A 40 -0.15 2.55 0.81
C PHE A 40 -0.88 3.38 -0.24
N PHE A 41 -0.60 4.67 -0.30
CA PHE A 41 -1.06 5.52 -1.38
C PHE A 41 0.10 6.05 -2.20
N GLN A 42 -0.19 6.41 -3.45
CA GLN A 42 0.67 7.27 -4.25
C GLN A 42 -0.18 8.21 -5.09
N THR A 43 0.14 9.50 -5.06
CA THR A 43 -0.52 10.50 -5.91
C THR A 43 -0.31 10.17 -7.38
N LYS A 44 -1.24 10.63 -8.24
CA LYS A 44 -1.19 10.35 -9.69
C LYS A 44 0.05 10.91 -10.39
N ASP A 45 0.63 11.97 -9.84
CA ASP A 45 1.90 12.55 -10.29
C ASP A 45 3.14 11.89 -9.64
N GLU A 46 2.93 10.85 -8.83
CA GLU A 46 3.94 10.10 -8.06
C GLU A 46 4.74 10.94 -7.06
N ARG A 47 4.32 12.19 -6.81
CA ARG A 47 5.04 13.16 -5.96
C ARG A 47 4.81 12.99 -4.47
N GLN A 48 3.85 12.22 -4.03
CA GLN A 48 3.66 11.88 -2.63
C GLN A 48 3.32 10.40 -2.53
N THR A 49 3.79 9.76 -1.46
CA THR A 49 3.45 8.39 -1.13
C THR A 49 3.36 8.29 0.38
N GLY A 50 2.54 7.37 0.86
CA GLY A 50 2.34 7.21 2.28
C GLY A 50 1.69 5.89 2.62
N TYR A 51 1.38 5.70 3.88
CA TYR A 51 0.73 4.50 4.40
C TYR A 51 -0.52 4.88 5.20
N TYR A 52 -1.44 3.92 5.32
CA TYR A 52 -2.58 4.08 6.21
C TYR A 52 -2.18 3.68 7.62
N ASP A 53 -2.23 4.63 8.55
CA ASP A 53 -2.03 4.40 9.96
C ASP A 53 -3.35 3.98 10.61
N ASN A 54 -3.45 2.73 11.04
CA ASN A 54 -4.68 2.19 11.63
C ASN A 54 -4.95 2.71 13.04
N GLU A 55 -3.95 3.24 13.76
CA GLU A 55 -4.14 3.80 15.10
C GLU A 55 -4.67 5.22 15.02
N LEU A 56 -4.12 6.02 14.11
CA LEU A 56 -4.58 7.39 13.85
C LEU A 56 -5.84 7.43 12.97
N GLY A 57 -6.08 6.36 12.20
CA GLY A 57 -7.15 6.31 11.21
C GLY A 57 -6.91 7.24 10.02
N SER A 58 -5.66 7.64 9.78
CA SER A 58 -5.24 8.65 8.79
C SER A 58 -4.17 8.12 7.83
N TRP A 59 -3.96 8.87 6.76
CA TRP A 59 -2.85 8.65 5.84
C TRP A 59 -1.63 9.46 6.30
N GLU A 60 -0.48 8.80 6.42
CA GLU A 60 0.78 9.42 6.83
C GLU A 60 1.80 9.36 5.69
N GLU A 61 2.53 10.45 5.45
CA GLU A 61 3.52 10.51 4.36
C GLU A 61 4.75 9.65 4.67
N LEU A 62 5.22 8.90 3.67
CA LEU A 62 6.47 8.16 3.73
C LEU A 62 7.62 8.98 3.12
N PRO A 63 8.85 8.79 3.61
CA PRO A 63 10.04 9.36 2.98
C PRO A 63 10.11 9.01 1.49
N GLY A 64 10.66 9.93 0.68
CA GLY A 64 10.75 9.77 -0.77
C GLY A 64 11.49 8.50 -1.23
N SER A 65 12.31 7.89 -0.36
CA SER A 65 12.98 6.62 -0.58
C SER A 65 12.04 5.43 -0.81
N TYR A 66 10.75 5.54 -0.46
CA TYR A 66 9.73 4.50 -0.65
C TYR A 66 8.87 4.69 -1.91
N ARG A 67 8.98 5.82 -2.61
CA ARG A 67 8.14 6.13 -3.79
C ARG A 67 8.29 5.10 -4.91
N ILE A 68 9.51 4.62 -5.13
CA ILE A 68 9.78 3.64 -6.19
C ILE A 68 9.13 2.30 -5.83
N GLN A 69 9.24 1.89 -4.57
CA GLN A 69 8.77 0.61 -4.07
C GLN A 69 7.24 0.55 -4.06
N VAL A 70 6.56 1.62 -3.65
CA VAL A 70 5.11 1.69 -3.70
C VAL A 70 4.61 1.72 -5.14
N ARG A 71 5.23 2.53 -6.02
CA ARG A 71 4.91 2.56 -7.45
C ARG A 71 5.06 1.19 -8.10
N ASP A 72 6.18 0.52 -7.85
CA ASP A 72 6.46 -0.79 -8.43
C ASP A 72 5.46 -1.84 -7.89
N GLY A 73 5.08 -1.74 -6.61
CA GLY A 73 4.00 -2.50 -6.01
C GLY A 73 2.64 -2.31 -6.69
N ILE A 74 2.26 -1.06 -6.98
CA ILE A 74 1.03 -0.75 -7.75
C ILE A 74 1.09 -1.41 -9.13
N ARG A 75 2.22 -1.29 -9.83
CA ARG A 75 2.40 -1.88 -11.16
C ARG A 75 2.32 -3.40 -11.12
N MET A 76 2.87 -4.04 -10.09
CA MET A 76 2.76 -5.49 -9.89
C MET A 76 1.31 -5.91 -9.61
N ALA A 77 0.60 -5.18 -8.74
CA ALA A 77 -0.81 -5.43 -8.45
C ALA A 77 -1.69 -5.35 -9.71
N GLN A 78 -1.41 -4.35 -10.57
CA GLN A 78 -2.09 -4.13 -11.85
C GLN A 78 -1.59 -5.06 -12.97
N LYS A 79 -0.66 -5.98 -12.69
CA LYS A 79 -0.04 -6.88 -13.68
C LYS A 79 0.68 -6.16 -14.83
N LEU A 80 1.16 -4.94 -14.58
CA LEU A 80 1.94 -4.12 -15.49
C LEU A 80 3.46 -4.34 -15.33
N ALA A 81 3.86 -5.10 -14.32
CA ALA A 81 5.22 -5.52 -14.04
C ALA A 81 5.20 -6.99 -13.55
N PRO A 82 6.28 -7.76 -13.76
CA PRO A 82 6.41 -9.08 -13.15
C PRO A 82 6.42 -8.97 -11.63
N MET A 83 5.91 -9.99 -10.95
CA MET A 83 5.99 -10.08 -9.49
C MET A 83 7.45 -10.16 -9.03
N ASP A 84 7.81 -9.36 -8.03
CA ASP A 84 9.13 -9.27 -7.43
C ASP A 84 9.03 -8.98 -5.92
N ILE A 85 10.17 -9.09 -5.21
CA ILE A 85 10.27 -8.77 -3.79
C ILE A 85 10.20 -7.24 -3.61
N MET A 86 9.28 -6.79 -2.76
CA MET A 86 9.18 -5.40 -2.34
C MET A 86 9.71 -5.21 -0.92
N MET A 87 10.49 -4.14 -0.72
CA MET A 87 10.83 -3.66 0.61
C MET A 87 9.89 -2.51 0.98
N LEU A 88 8.86 -2.84 1.75
CA LEU A 88 7.90 -1.88 2.28
C LEU A 88 8.18 -1.65 3.77
N PRO A 89 7.91 -0.46 4.31
CA PRO A 89 8.03 -0.25 5.74
C PRO A 89 7.01 -1.12 6.45
N VAL A 90 7.45 -1.84 7.47
CA VAL A 90 6.54 -2.56 8.34
C VAL A 90 5.91 -1.52 9.27
N VAL A 91 4.62 -1.27 9.11
CA VAL A 91 3.84 -0.43 10.01
C VAL A 91 3.51 -1.31 11.23
N TYR A 92 4.46 -1.40 12.16
CA TYR A 92 4.27 -2.08 13.44
C TYR A 92 4.71 -1.15 14.55
N ARG A 93 3.73 -0.61 15.30
CA ARG A 93 3.97 -0.04 16.62
C ARG A 93 3.35 -0.97 17.66
N GLY A 94 3.95 -2.14 17.85
CA GLY A 94 3.75 -2.86 19.10
C GLY A 94 4.41 -2.03 20.19
N ASP A 95 3.64 -1.62 21.20
CA ASP A 95 4.18 -1.06 22.43
C ASP A 95 5.25 -2.02 22.98
N ALA A 96 6.52 -1.69 22.78
CA ALA A 96 7.57 -2.21 23.63
C ALA A 96 7.43 -1.47 24.96
N SER A 97 6.60 -2.03 25.83
CA SER A 97 6.60 -1.72 27.26
C SER A 97 7.96 -2.08 27.87
#